data_AF-A0A9P6IIT6-F1
#
_entry.id   AF-A0A9P6IIT6-F1
#
_cell.length_a   1.000
_cell.length_b   1.000
_cell.length_c   1.000
_cell.angle_alpha   90.00
_cell.angle_beta   90.00
_cell.angle_gamma   90.00
#
_symmetry.space_group_name_H-M   'P 1'
#
loop_
_entity.id
_entity.type
_entity.pdbx_description
1 polymer ?
#
loop_
_entity_poly.entity_id
_entity_poly.type
_entity_poly.pdbx_seq_one_letter_code
_entity_poly.pdbx_strand_id
1 'polypeptide(L)'
;MEMLLYQSNTPYKERAAARQSHRPNYRLPQQQGYDRRRRDQKAPRERSGPPASVVTDGTVISSSASAISVDNVGHRMLSKMGWSPGAGLGASEGGIAKPIEAVMKRSRQGLGHEQSSGSS
;
A
#
# COMPACT_ATOMS: atom_id res chain seq x y z
N MET A 1 35.24 44.98 -29.78
CA MET A 1 34.30 44.87 -28.64
C MET A 1 33.34 43.74 -28.96
N GLU A 2 33.58 42.56 -28.38
CA GLU A 2 32.68 41.40 -28.45
C GLU A 2 32.57 40.86 -27.03
N MET A 3 31.36 40.90 -26.47
CA MET A 3 31.06 40.40 -25.13
C MET A 3 30.76 38.91 -25.20
N LEU A 4 31.76 38.07 -24.96
CA LEU A 4 31.52 36.65 -24.67
C LEU A 4 31.49 36.44 -23.16
N LEU A 5 30.29 36.59 -22.58
CA LEU A 5 29.96 36.18 -21.22
C LEU A 5 30.02 34.65 -21.14
N TYR A 6 31.17 34.12 -20.74
CA TYR A 6 31.30 32.74 -20.30
C TYR A 6 30.56 32.62 -18.96
N GLN A 7 29.30 32.18 -19.01
CA GLN A 7 28.61 31.73 -17.80
C GLN A 7 29.33 30.46 -17.33
N SER A 8 30.19 30.61 -16.32
CA SER A 8 30.84 29.50 -15.65
C SER A 8 29.76 28.58 -15.08
N ASN A 9 29.74 27.34 -15.57
CA ASN A 9 28.82 26.32 -15.11
C ASN A 9 29.29 25.86 -13.73
N THR A 10 28.86 26.58 -12.69
CA THR A 10 29.18 26.25 -11.30
C THR A 10 28.48 24.92 -10.94
N PRO A 11 29.24 23.88 -10.53
CA PRO A 11 28.67 22.57 -10.28
C PRO A 11 27.64 22.63 -9.13
N TYR A 12 26.60 21.80 -9.24
CA TYR A 12 25.45 21.73 -8.33
C TYR A 12 25.82 21.71 -6.83
N LYS A 13 26.96 21.09 -6.47
CA LYS A 13 27.46 20.99 -5.10
C LYS A 13 27.80 22.34 -4.46
N GLU A 14 28.27 23.30 -5.26
CA GLU A 14 28.67 24.63 -4.80
C GLU A 14 27.43 25.54 -4.58
N ARG A 15 26.41 25.40 -5.43
CA ARG A 15 25.09 26.03 -5.22
C ARG A 15 24.38 25.49 -3.97
N ALA A 16 24.56 24.22 -3.63
CA ALA A 16 24.03 23.65 -2.39
C ALA A 16 24.70 24.26 -1.14
N ALA A 17 26.00 24.55 -1.20
CA ALA A 17 26.72 25.22 -0.12
C ALA A 17 26.29 26.70 0.03
N ALA A 18 26.05 27.42 -1.07
CA ALA A 18 25.57 28.80 -1.05
C ALA A 18 24.20 28.97 -0.36
N ARG A 19 23.36 27.93 -0.36
CA ARG A 19 22.08 27.88 0.39
C ARG A 19 22.27 27.72 1.91
N GLN A 20 23.43 27.23 2.36
CA GLN A 20 23.71 27.06 3.79
C GLN A 20 24.15 28.36 4.46
N SER A 21 24.78 29.28 3.72
CA SER A 21 25.23 30.57 4.25
C SER A 21 24.11 31.62 4.31
N HIS A 22 23.11 31.51 3.43
CA HIS A 22 21.90 32.34 3.46
C HIS A 22 20.81 31.66 4.30
N ARG A 23 21.06 31.46 5.59
CA ARG A 23 20.01 31.09 6.55
C ARG A 23 19.54 32.37 7.23
N PRO A 24 18.38 32.94 6.87
CA PRO A 24 17.81 34.03 7.64
C PRO A 24 17.57 33.51 9.06
N ASN A 25 17.73 34.38 10.04
CA ASN A 25 17.63 34.05 11.46
C ASN A 25 16.16 33.78 11.85
N TYR A 26 15.60 32.66 11.38
CA TYR A 26 14.31 32.16 11.81
C TYR A 26 14.53 31.39 13.10
N ARG A 27 14.13 31.98 14.23
CA ARG A 27 13.97 31.25 15.50
C ARG A 27 12.84 30.25 15.31
N LEU A 28 13.20 29.01 15.00
CA LEU A 28 12.26 27.89 14.95
C LEU A 28 11.58 27.77 16.32
N PRO A 29 10.23 27.73 16.38
CA PRO A 29 9.54 27.37 17.62
C PRO A 29 10.07 26.02 18.09
N GLN A 30 10.45 25.89 19.36
CA GLN A 30 10.72 24.58 19.94
C GLN A 30 9.48 23.72 19.76
N GLN A 31 9.61 22.65 18.99
CA GLN A 31 8.57 21.64 18.91
C GLN A 31 8.40 21.04 20.30
N GLN A 32 7.32 21.43 20.96
CA GLN A 32 6.89 20.80 22.21
C GLN A 32 6.68 19.32 21.87
N GLY A 33 7.53 18.47 22.44
CA GLY A 33 7.68 17.08 22.03
C GLY A 33 6.34 16.37 22.06
N TYR A 34 5.87 15.91 20.90
CA TYR A 34 4.83 14.89 20.85
C TYR A 34 5.36 13.67 21.59
N ASP A 35 4.65 13.25 22.63
CA ASP A 35 5.00 12.11 23.48
C ASP A 35 5.22 10.83 22.64
N ARG A 36 6.48 10.56 22.29
CA ARG A 36 6.90 9.30 21.63
C ARG A 36 6.53 8.06 22.46
N ARG A 37 6.37 8.24 23.77
CA ARG A 37 5.98 7.21 24.75
C ARG A 37 4.65 6.51 24.43
N ARG A 38 3.70 7.16 23.75
CA ARG A 38 2.42 6.52 23.35
C ARG A 38 2.54 5.65 22.10
N ARG A 39 3.54 5.88 21.25
CA ARG A 39 3.77 5.05 20.05
C ARG A 39 4.40 3.72 20.42
N ASP A 40 5.31 3.73 21.39
CA ASP A 40 6.06 2.55 21.82
C ASP A 40 5.22 1.55 22.64
N GLN A 41 4.07 1.98 23.18
CA GLN A 41 3.11 1.10 23.86
C GLN A 41 2.06 0.48 22.93
N LYS A 42 2.06 0.80 21.63
CA LYS A 42 1.15 0.16 20.68
C LYS A 42 1.75 -1.19 20.30
N ALA A 43 1.24 -2.25 20.92
CA ALA A 43 1.64 -3.63 20.60
C ALA A 43 1.68 -3.84 19.08
N PRO A 44 2.68 -4.58 18.55
CA PRO A 44 2.70 -4.97 17.16
C PRO A 44 1.35 -5.60 16.83
N ARG A 45 0.64 -5.05 15.84
CA ARG A 45 -0.60 -5.65 15.36
C ARG A 45 -0.24 -7.05 14.86
N GLU A 46 -0.67 -8.08 15.57
CA GLU A 46 -0.61 -9.44 15.09
C GLU A 46 -1.29 -9.47 13.72
N ARG A 47 -0.51 -9.71 12.68
CA ARG A 47 -1.05 -9.92 11.34
C ARG A 47 -1.85 -11.21 11.43
N SER A 48 -3.16 -11.10 11.48
CA SER A 48 -4.12 -12.21 11.40
C SER A 48 -4.17 -12.88 10.02
N GLY A 49 -3.07 -12.81 9.28
CA GLY A 49 -2.88 -13.45 7.99
C GLY A 49 -1.81 -14.54 8.09
N PRO A 50 -1.76 -15.47 7.14
CA PRO A 50 -0.71 -16.48 7.09
C PRO A 50 0.67 -15.81 7.15
N PRO A 51 1.66 -16.43 7.82
CA PRO A 51 2.98 -15.85 7.96
C PRO A 51 3.52 -15.50 6.58
N ALA A 52 4.17 -14.34 6.48
CA ALA A 52 4.69 -13.84 5.21
C ALA A 52 5.72 -14.79 4.57
N SER A 53 6.18 -15.83 5.26
CA SER A 53 7.00 -16.90 4.68
C SER A 53 6.24 -17.89 3.78
N VAL A 54 4.91 -18.03 3.90
CA VAL A 54 4.17 -19.14 3.24
C VAL A 54 3.59 -18.78 1.87
N VAL A 55 3.24 -17.52 1.59
CA VAL A 55 2.47 -17.17 0.37
C VAL A 55 3.37 -16.87 -0.84
N THR A 56 3.93 -17.85 -1.53
CA THR A 56 4.82 -17.61 -2.69
C THR A 56 4.13 -16.82 -3.82
N ASP A 57 4.94 -16.24 -4.72
CA ASP A 57 4.42 -15.72 -5.97
C ASP A 57 3.57 -16.80 -6.69
N GLY A 58 2.48 -16.38 -7.34
CA GLY A 58 1.56 -17.29 -8.03
C GLY A 58 0.51 -17.95 -7.12
N THR A 59 0.60 -17.80 -5.81
CA THR A 59 -0.40 -18.38 -4.88
C THR A 59 -1.73 -17.63 -4.99
N VAL A 60 -2.83 -18.34 -5.24
CA VAL A 60 -4.20 -17.79 -5.14
C VAL A 60 -4.56 -17.61 -3.66
N ILE A 61 -4.76 -16.37 -3.22
CA ILE A 61 -4.98 -16.03 -1.80
C ILE A 61 -6.47 -16.08 -1.43
N SER A 62 -7.34 -15.95 -2.42
CA SER A 62 -8.79 -15.78 -2.24
C SER A 62 -9.58 -17.09 -2.25
N SER A 63 -9.03 -18.18 -2.79
CA SER A 63 -9.75 -19.44 -3.00
C SER A 63 -10.11 -20.15 -1.69
N SER A 64 -9.32 -19.93 -0.63
CA SER A 64 -9.52 -20.57 0.68
C SER A 64 -10.32 -19.72 1.67
N ALA A 65 -10.90 -18.60 1.24
CA ALA A 65 -11.68 -17.75 2.14
C ALA A 65 -13.03 -18.41 2.48
N SER A 66 -13.29 -18.61 3.77
CA SER A 66 -14.59 -19.10 4.25
C SER A 66 -15.67 -18.02 4.08
N ALA A 67 -16.93 -18.47 3.95
CA ALA A 67 -18.06 -17.56 3.86
C ALA A 67 -18.14 -16.62 5.09
N ILE A 68 -18.57 -15.38 4.86
CA ILE A 68 -18.73 -14.41 5.95
C ILE A 68 -19.89 -14.85 6.87
N SER A 69 -19.67 -14.76 8.18
CA SER A 69 -20.65 -15.23 9.15
C SER A 69 -21.96 -14.44 9.12
N VAL A 70 -23.06 -15.10 9.48
CA VAL A 70 -24.42 -14.55 9.47
C VAL A 70 -24.65 -13.42 10.49
N ASP A 71 -23.86 -13.39 11.56
CA ASP A 71 -23.86 -12.31 12.56
C ASP A 71 -23.10 -11.07 12.08
N ASN A 72 -22.46 -11.13 10.90
CA ASN A 72 -21.84 -9.96 10.31
C ASN A 72 -22.89 -8.89 9.98
N VAL A 73 -22.57 -7.63 10.32
CA VAL A 73 -23.46 -6.49 10.09
C VAL A 73 -23.87 -6.36 8.62
N GLY A 74 -22.90 -6.48 7.70
CA GLY A 74 -23.14 -6.40 6.26
C GLY A 74 -23.99 -7.56 5.74
N HIS A 75 -23.74 -8.78 6.23
CA HIS A 75 -24.57 -9.95 5.91
C HIS A 75 -26.04 -9.69 6.25
N ARG A 76 -26.32 -9.27 7.50
CA ARG A 76 -27.69 -8.98 7.95
C ARG A 76 -28.34 -7.84 7.16
N MET A 77 -27.57 -6.80 6.82
CA MET A 77 -28.08 -5.68 6.02
C MET A 77 -28.49 -6.14 4.63
N LEU A 78 -27.64 -6.90 3.94
CA LEU A 78 -27.94 -7.42 2.60
C LEU A 78 -29.16 -8.35 2.63
N SER A 79 -29.25 -9.26 3.61
CA SER A 79 -30.42 -10.14 3.76
C SER A 79 -31.73 -9.38 3.97
N LYS A 80 -31.71 -8.29 4.76
CA LYS A 80 -32.90 -7.43 4.92
C LYS A 80 -33.31 -6.71 3.64
N MET A 81 -32.36 -6.48 2.74
CA MET A 81 -32.62 -5.89 1.42
C MET A 81 -33.00 -6.93 0.36
N GLY A 82 -33.22 -8.20 0.75
CA GLY A 82 -33.65 -9.28 -0.13
C GLY A 82 -32.52 -10.10 -0.75
N TRP A 83 -31.26 -9.83 -0.43
CA TRP A 83 -30.14 -10.64 -0.93
C TRP A 83 -30.00 -11.95 -0.15
N SER A 84 -29.79 -13.06 -0.84
CA SER A 84 -29.58 -14.38 -0.24
C SER A 84 -28.13 -14.85 -0.40
N PRO A 85 -27.56 -15.62 0.56
CA PRO A 85 -26.20 -16.13 0.46
C PRO A 85 -26.00 -16.96 -0.81
N GLY A 86 -25.00 -16.60 -1.62
CA GLY A 86 -24.70 -17.26 -2.89
C GLY A 86 -25.45 -16.70 -4.10
N ALA A 87 -26.40 -15.78 -3.92
CA ALA A 87 -27.01 -15.04 -5.03
C ALA A 87 -26.10 -13.91 -5.51
N GLY A 88 -26.12 -13.66 -6.82
CA GLY A 88 -25.50 -12.48 -7.41
C GLY A 88 -26.27 -11.21 -7.04
N LEU A 89 -25.58 -10.07 -7.07
CA LEU A 89 -26.21 -8.77 -6.84
C LEU A 89 -26.84 -8.21 -8.13
N GLY A 90 -27.79 -7.29 -8.00
CA GLY A 90 -28.44 -6.59 -9.12
C GLY A 90 -29.89 -7.00 -9.33
N ALA A 91 -30.61 -6.29 -10.20
CA ALA A 91 -32.06 -6.44 -10.38
C ALA A 91 -32.51 -7.84 -10.82
N SER A 92 -31.65 -8.56 -11.54
CA SER A 92 -31.90 -9.93 -12.01
C SER A 92 -30.95 -10.95 -11.38
N GLU A 93 -30.29 -10.60 -10.26
CA GLU A 93 -29.30 -11.44 -9.57
C GLU A 93 -28.12 -11.91 -10.46
N GLY A 94 -27.92 -11.27 -11.62
CA GLY A 94 -26.90 -11.65 -12.61
C GLY A 94 -25.48 -11.15 -12.30
N GLY A 95 -25.29 -10.46 -11.18
CA GLY A 95 -23.96 -10.05 -10.73
C GLY A 95 -23.09 -11.23 -10.28
N ILE A 96 -21.81 -10.96 -10.09
CA ILE A 96 -20.85 -11.99 -9.69
C ILE A 96 -21.15 -12.44 -8.24
N ALA A 97 -21.51 -13.72 -8.06
CA ALA A 97 -21.84 -14.28 -6.74
C ALA A 97 -20.61 -14.68 -5.91
N LYS A 98 -19.54 -15.13 -6.57
CA LYS A 98 -18.27 -15.50 -5.93
C LYS A 98 -17.22 -14.40 -6.09
N PRO A 99 -16.39 -14.12 -5.07
CA PRO A 99 -15.31 -13.14 -5.21
C PRO A 99 -14.36 -13.50 -6.37
N ILE A 100 -13.80 -12.47 -7.01
CA ILE A 100 -12.75 -12.65 -8.03
C ILE A 100 -11.48 -13.14 -7.36
N GLU A 101 -10.80 -14.08 -8.02
CA GLU A 101 -9.58 -14.65 -7.48
C GLU A 101 -8.39 -13.69 -7.55
N ALA A 102 -7.61 -13.63 -6.46
CA ALA A 102 -6.42 -12.81 -6.36
C ALA A 102 -5.17 -13.69 -6.27
N VAL A 103 -4.22 -13.46 -7.19
CA VAL A 103 -2.92 -14.14 -7.25
C VAL A 103 -1.84 -13.27 -6.61
N MET A 104 -1.07 -13.83 -5.68
CA MET A 104 0.01 -13.10 -5.02
C MET A 104 1.16 -12.82 -5.99
N LYS A 105 1.63 -11.57 -6.01
CA LYS A 105 2.92 -11.17 -6.61
C LYS A 105 3.79 -10.51 -5.56
N ARG A 106 4.80 -11.23 -5.08
CA ARG A 106 5.91 -10.77 -4.24
C ARG A 106 7.08 -10.21 -5.05
N SER A 107 7.26 -10.66 -6.28
CA SER A 107 8.35 -10.17 -7.12
C SER A 107 8.15 -8.70 -7.47
N ARG A 108 9.27 -7.94 -7.48
CA ARG A 108 9.28 -6.51 -7.84
C ARG A 108 9.54 -6.29 -9.33
N GLN A 109 9.58 -7.36 -10.12
CA GLN A 109 9.75 -7.33 -11.57
C GLN A 109 8.54 -6.67 -12.24
N GLY A 110 8.71 -6.17 -13.47
CA GLY A 110 7.62 -5.60 -14.25
C GLY A 110 6.50 -6.60 -14.52
N LEU A 111 5.30 -6.08 -14.84
CA LEU A 111 4.21 -6.92 -15.35
C LEU A 111 4.62 -7.50 -16.71
N GLY A 112 4.33 -8.78 -16.95
CA GLY A 112 4.73 -9.49 -18.17
C GLY A 112 6.11 -10.16 -18.12
N HIS A 113 6.88 -9.99 -17.04
CA HIS A 113 8.04 -10.85 -16.80
C HIS A 113 7.56 -12.24 -16.37
N GLU A 114 7.91 -13.26 -17.15
CA GLU A 114 7.60 -14.65 -16.83
C GLU A 114 8.36 -15.04 -15.56
N GLN A 115 7.61 -15.38 -14.51
CA GLN A 115 8.20 -15.97 -13.33
C GLN A 115 8.52 -17.41 -13.71
N SER A 116 9.80 -17.75 -13.84
CA SER A 116 10.22 -19.13 -13.95
C SER A 116 9.74 -19.85 -12.69
N SER A 117 8.63 -20.58 -12.81
CA SER A 117 8.17 -21.50 -11.79
C SER A 117 9.22 -22.61 -11.71
N GLY A 118 10.18 -22.43 -10.80
CA GLY A 118 11.16 -23.45 -10.46
C GLY A 118 10.43 -24.66 -9.89
N SER A 119 9.98 -25.54 -10.78
CA SER A 119 9.58 -26.90 -10.47
C SER A 119 10.87 -27.68 -10.26
N SER A 120 11.21 -27.94 -9.00
CA SER A 120 12.06 -29.05 -8.59
C SER A 120 11.17 -30.15 -8.02
#